data_AF-A0A0V8JS49-F1
#
_entry.id   AF-A0A0V8JS49-F1
#
_cell.length_a   1.000
_cell.length_b   1.000
_cell.length_c   1.000
_cell.angle_alpha   90.00
_cell.angle_beta   90.00
_cell.angle_gamma   90.00
#
_symmetry.space_group_name_H-M   'P 1'
#
loop_
_entity.id
_entity.type
_entity.pdbx_description
1 polymer ?
#
loop_
_entity_poly.entity_id
_entity_poly.type
_entity_poly.pdbx_seq_one_letter_code
_entity_poly.pdbx_strand_id
1 'polypeptide(L)'
;MNLFYFNHENYTGNHLHVDSWQDENTAYLEGIALERKNGTMDVFFQGTDLLSDEMKKKGNIHETFGIFLGNVKNAGDACNLFCRWVQNNPL
;
A
#
# COMPACT_ATOMS: atom_id res chain seq x y z
N MET A 1 7.04 13.54 -5.71
CA MET A 1 7.27 12.20 -6.27
C MET A 1 7.52 12.35 -7.78
N ASN A 2 8.47 11.63 -8.38
CA ASN A 2 8.73 11.74 -9.82
C ASN A 2 7.51 11.18 -10.59
N LEU A 3 7.00 11.93 -11.58
CA LEU A 3 5.84 11.52 -12.41
C LEU A 3 6.02 10.13 -13.02
N PHE A 4 7.25 9.69 -13.25
CA PHE A 4 7.56 8.41 -13.88
C PHE A 4 7.67 7.23 -12.92
N TYR A 5 7.60 7.45 -11.59
CA TYR A 5 7.85 6.38 -10.63
C TYR A 5 6.83 5.23 -10.72
N PHE A 6 5.55 5.57 -10.87
CA PHE A 6 4.43 4.62 -11.00
C PHE A 6 4.02 4.35 -12.44
N ASN A 7 4.90 4.63 -13.41
CA ASN A 7 4.62 4.27 -14.80
C ASN A 7 4.34 2.76 -14.87
N HIS A 8 3.22 2.39 -15.51
CA HIS A 8 2.79 1.00 -15.71
C HIS A 8 3.90 0.11 -16.30
N GLU A 9 4.78 0.69 -17.12
CA GLU A 9 5.93 -0.02 -17.70
C GLU A 9 6.93 -0.55 -16.65
N ASN A 10 6.89 -0.05 -15.42
CA ASN A 10 7.73 -0.52 -14.33
C ASN A 10 7.20 -1.78 -13.63
N TYR A 11 5.95 -2.17 -13.90
CA TYR A 11 5.28 -3.28 -13.22
C TYR A 11 5.19 -4.52 -14.10
N THR A 12 5.12 -5.68 -13.47
CA THR A 12 4.91 -6.97 -14.15
C THR A 12 3.42 -7.22 -14.46
N GLY A 13 2.53 -6.51 -13.76
CA GLY A 13 1.09 -6.78 -13.74
C GLY A 13 0.68 -7.73 -12.60
N ASN A 14 1.63 -8.42 -11.98
CA ASN A 14 1.35 -9.21 -10.79
C ASN A 14 1.18 -8.30 -9.58
N HIS A 15 0.35 -8.75 -8.65
CA HIS A 15 0.11 -8.07 -7.39
C HIS A 15 -0.25 -9.06 -6.29
N LEU A 16 -0.06 -8.62 -5.06
CA LEU A 16 -0.44 -9.32 -3.85
C LEU A 16 -1.42 -8.45 -3.08
N HIS A 17 -2.53 -9.04 -2.64
CA HIS A 17 -3.39 -8.43 -1.63
C HIS A 17 -2.72 -8.60 -0.26
N VAL A 18 -2.59 -7.50 0.48
CA VAL A 18 -2.07 -7.49 1.84
C VAL A 18 -3.17 -7.01 2.77
N ASP A 19 -3.36 -7.68 3.89
CA ASP A 19 -4.38 -7.31 4.86
C ASP A 19 -3.78 -7.16 6.26
N SER A 20 -4.54 -6.51 7.14
CA SER A 20 -4.18 -6.34 8.55
C SER A 20 -4.97 -7.27 9.47
N TRP A 21 -5.49 -8.39 8.95
CA TRP A 21 -6.30 -9.28 9.76
C TRP A 21 -5.43 -9.92 10.85
N GLN A 22 -5.76 -9.62 12.11
CA GLN A 22 -5.06 -10.15 13.29
C GLN A 22 -6.01 -10.99 14.14
N ASP A 23 -7.24 -10.51 14.31
CA ASP A 23 -8.31 -11.19 15.03
C ASP A 23 -9.70 -10.73 14.55
N GLU A 24 -10.75 -11.31 15.12
CA GLU A 24 -12.16 -11.00 14.80
C GLU A 24 -12.59 -9.59 15.20
N ASN A 25 -11.83 -8.89 16.05
CA ASN A 25 -12.14 -7.55 16.53
C ASN A 25 -11.43 -6.45 15.72
N THR A 26 -10.49 -6.81 14.85
CA THR A 26 -9.75 -5.88 14.02
C THR A 26 -10.53 -5.61 12.73
N ALA A 27 -10.80 -4.33 12.43
CA ALA A 27 -11.39 -3.95 11.16
C ALA A 27 -10.52 -4.50 10.02
N TYR A 28 -11.16 -5.24 9.10
CA TYR A 28 -10.47 -5.77 7.94
C TYR A 28 -10.09 -4.61 7.01
N LEU A 29 -8.81 -4.26 7.00
CA LEU A 29 -8.25 -3.28 6.09
C LEU A 29 -7.38 -4.00 5.07
N GLU A 30 -7.53 -3.59 3.82
CA GLU A 30 -6.87 -4.20 2.68
C GLU A 30 -6.01 -3.18 1.95
N GLY A 31 -4.85 -3.65 1.51
CA GLY A 31 -3.91 -2.96 0.66
C GLY A 31 -3.48 -3.85 -0.50
N ILE A 32 -2.72 -3.25 -1.41
CA ILE A 32 -2.20 -3.93 -2.59
C ILE A 32 -0.71 -3.70 -2.70
N ALA A 33 0.05 -4.77 -2.96
CA ALA A 33 1.47 -4.72 -3.25
C ALA A 33 1.69 -5.06 -4.73
N LEU A 34 2.05 -4.06 -5.54
CA LEU A 34 2.27 -4.20 -6.98
C LEU A 34 3.72 -4.63 -7.26
N GLU A 35 3.91 -5.74 -7.99
CA GLU A 35 5.25 -6.23 -8.32
C GLU A 35 5.88 -5.41 -9.45
N ARG A 36 7.09 -4.91 -9.19
CA ARG A 36 7.93 -4.21 -10.15
C ARG A 36 8.79 -5.21 -10.93
N LYS A 37 9.18 -4.85 -12.16
CA LYS A 37 10.07 -5.66 -13.01
C LYS A 37 11.46 -5.94 -12.41
N ASN A 38 11.88 -5.16 -11.42
CA ASN A 38 13.13 -5.38 -10.68
C ASN A 38 12.96 -6.33 -9.48
N GLY A 39 11.79 -6.96 -9.30
CA GLY A 39 11.49 -7.91 -8.23
C GLY A 39 11.10 -7.28 -6.89
N THR A 40 11.05 -5.94 -6.79
CA THR A 40 10.52 -5.25 -5.60
C THR A 40 9.01 -5.06 -5.70
N MET A 41 8.36 -4.66 -4.60
CA MET A 41 6.92 -4.42 -4.58
C MET A 41 6.61 -3.04 -4.00
N ASP A 42 5.71 -2.31 -4.65
CA ASP A 42 5.17 -1.05 -4.11
C ASP A 42 3.87 -1.32 -3.38
N VAL A 43 3.80 -0.94 -2.11
CA VAL A 43 2.65 -1.19 -1.26
C VAL A 43 1.76 0.05 -1.21
N PHE A 44 0.46 -0.16 -1.39
CA PHE A 44 -0.56 0.88 -1.33
C PHE A 44 -1.70 0.50 -0.39
N PHE A 45 -2.29 1.51 0.24
CA PHE A 45 -3.57 1.38 0.94
C PHE A 45 -4.70 1.92 0.06
N GLN A 46 -5.70 1.08 -0.21
CA GLN A 46 -6.78 1.39 -1.16
C GLN A 46 -8.00 2.06 -0.51
N GLY A 47 -8.21 1.87 0.80
CA GLY A 47 -9.31 2.48 1.58
C GLY A 47 -9.13 3.97 1.84
N THR A 48 -8.78 4.75 0.82
CA THR A 48 -8.44 6.17 0.97
C THR A 48 -9.59 7.03 1.45
N ASP A 49 -10.83 6.57 1.28
CA ASP A 49 -12.05 7.15 1.81
C ASP A 49 -12.10 7.13 3.35
N LEU A 50 -11.50 6.12 3.97
CA LEU A 50 -11.39 5.96 5.43
C LEU A 50 -10.37 6.94 6.06
N LEU A 51 -9.59 7.65 5.25
CA LEU A 51 -8.53 8.52 5.73
C LEU A 51 -9.03 9.93 6.06
N SER A 52 -8.50 10.48 7.15
CA SER A 52 -8.64 11.90 7.45
C SER A 52 -7.98 12.78 6.37
N ASP A 53 -8.45 14.02 6.24
CA ASP A 53 -7.87 14.98 5.28
C ASP A 53 -6.39 15.26 5.54
N GLU A 54 -5.95 15.18 6.80
CA GLU A 54 -4.54 15.33 7.16
C GLU A 54 -3.70 14.17 6.62
N MET A 55 -4.19 12.94 6.74
CA MET A 55 -3.51 11.76 6.20
C MET A 55 -3.47 11.79 4.68
N LYS A 56 -4.56 12.22 4.03
CA LYS A 56 -4.61 12.42 2.57
C LYS A 56 -3.58 13.46 2.10
N LYS A 57 -3.39 14.54 2.85
CA LYS A 57 -2.40 15.60 2.53
C LYS A 57 -0.96 15.15 2.75
N LYS A 58 -0.70 14.28 3.74
CA LYS A 58 0.64 13.75 4.04
C LYS A 58 1.02 12.59 3.11
N GLY A 59 0.03 11.83 2.63
CA GLY A 59 0.24 10.69 1.78
C GLY A 59 0.50 11.04 0.32
N ASN A 60 1.26 10.17 -0.34
CA ASN A 60 1.43 10.20 -1.78
C ASN A 60 0.28 9.40 -2.42
N ILE A 61 -0.85 10.06 -2.70
CA ILE A 61 -2.02 9.42 -3.32
C ILE A 61 -1.75 9.20 -4.81
N HIS A 62 -1.87 7.94 -5.24
CA HIS A 62 -2.01 7.58 -6.63
C HIS A 62 -3.49 7.37 -6.94
N GLU A 63 -4.02 8.05 -7.97
CA GLU A 63 -5.46 8.05 -8.30
C GLU A 63 -6.04 6.64 -8.46
N THR A 64 -5.27 5.72 -9.03
CA THR A 64 -5.69 4.33 -9.25
C THR A 64 -5.41 3.38 -8.08
N PHE A 65 -4.30 3.61 -7.34
CA PHE A 65 -3.76 2.59 -6.44
C PHE A 65 -3.94 2.94 -4.96
N GLY A 66 -4.28 4.20 -4.65
CA GLY A 66 -4.45 4.68 -3.29
C GLY A 66 -3.17 5.31 -2.73
N ILE A 67 -3.02 5.32 -1.40
CA ILE A 67 -1.83 5.93 -0.78
C ILE A 67 -0.64 4.99 -0.86
N PHE A 68 0.45 5.47 -1.44
CA PHE A 68 1.73 4.77 -1.43
C PHE A 68 2.34 4.74 -0.02
N LEU A 69 2.59 3.54 0.49
CA LEU A 69 3.15 3.30 1.82
C LEU A 69 4.67 3.10 1.77
N GLY A 70 5.18 2.54 0.67
CA GLY A 70 6.61 2.29 0.48
C GLY A 70 6.91 1.17 -0.50
N ASN A 71 8.20 1.00 -0.81
CA ASN A 71 8.73 -0.08 -1.64
C ASN A 71 9.45 -1.12 -0.77
N VAL A 72 9.22 -2.40 -1.04
CA VAL A 72 9.78 -3.53 -0.29
C VAL A 72 10.36 -4.59 -1.21
N LYS A 73 11.22 -5.46 -0.67
CA LYS A 73 11.94 -6.45 -1.49
C LYS A 73 11.13 -7.71 -1.81
N ASN A 74 10.12 -8.04 -1.00
CA ASN A 74 9.37 -9.29 -1.11
C ASN A 74 7.99 -9.19 -0.45
N ALA A 75 7.16 -10.20 -0.68
CA ALA A 75 5.80 -10.31 -0.15
C ALA A 75 5.71 -10.24 1.38
N GLY A 76 6.63 -10.90 2.10
CA GLY A 76 6.62 -10.88 3.57
C GLY A 76 6.86 -9.48 4.14
N ASP A 77 7.79 -8.73 3.53
CA ASP A 77 8.02 -7.34 3.87
C ASP A 77 6.82 -6.44 3.51
N ALA A 78 6.06 -6.79 2.46
CA ALA A 78 4.86 -6.06 2.08
C ALA A 78 3.76 -6.17 3.14
N CYS A 79 3.47 -7.39 3.61
CA CYS A 79 2.53 -7.61 4.72
C CYS A 79 3.00 -6.91 5.99
N ASN A 80 4.28 -7.02 6.33
CA ASN A 80 4.84 -6.37 7.51
C ASN A 80 4.75 -4.84 7.45
N LEU A 81 5.03 -4.24 6.30
CA LEU A 81 4.89 -2.79 6.10
C LEU A 81 3.43 -2.36 6.25
N PHE A 82 2.51 -3.09 5.63
CA PHE A 82 1.08 -2.78 5.68
C PHE A 82 0.53 -2.86 7.11
N CYS A 83 0.76 -3.97 7.82
CA CYS A 83 0.33 -4.14 9.21
C CYS A 83 0.88 -3.05 10.14
N ARG A 84 2.16 -2.70 10.00
CA ARG A 84 2.76 -1.61 10.78
C ARG A 84 2.16 -0.26 10.45
N TRP A 85 1.86 -0.01 9.18
CA TRP A 85 1.22 1.24 8.77
C TRP A 85 -0.17 1.36 9.39
N VAL A 86 -0.99 0.31 9.33
CA VAL A 86 -2.32 0.28 9.97
C VAL A 86 -2.24 0.49 11.48
N GLN A 87 -1.34 -0.22 12.16
CA GLN A 87 -1.15 -0.07 13.62
C GLN A 87 -0.76 1.36 14.05
N ASN A 88 0.00 2.07 13.22
CA ASN A 88 0.43 3.43 13.49
C ASN A 88 -0.57 4.50 13.03
N ASN A 89 -1.61 4.10 12.28
CA ASN A 89 -2.59 5.00 11.68
C ASN A 89 -4.00 4.43 11.90
N PRO A 90 -4.52 4.45 13.14
CA PRO A 90 -5.88 4.02 13.41
C PRO A 90 -6.87 4.90 12.63
N LEU A 91 -7.74 4.25 11.85
CA LEU A 91 -8.75 4.85 10.99
C LEU A 91 -10.10 4.96 11.70
#